data_AF-A0A348VTA1-F1
#
_entry.id   AF-A0A348VTA1-F1
#
_cell.length_a   1.000
_cell.length_b   1.000
_cell.length_c   1.000
_cell.angle_alpha   90.00
_cell.angle_beta   90.00
_cell.angle_gamma   90.00
#
_symmetry.space_group_name_H-M   'P 1'
#
loop_
_entity.id
_entity.type
_entity.pdbx_description
1 polymer ?
#
loop_
_entity_poly.entity_id
_entity_poly.type
_entity_poly.pdbx_seq_one_letter_code
_entity_poly.pdbx_strand_id
1 'polypeptide(L)'
;MTLWTGFIACTVLIVYSGMNLSKYGDILAEKTGLSRTWIGVVLMAAVTSLPELITGISSVAVVGVPEIAAGDVFGSCVFNMLILAVLDAISRPMPLYTKAHTGHVLSAGFGILLIGVAAVGLFAQEAMPAIGWIGSTSFLIIAL
;
A
#
# COMPACT_ATOMS: atom_id res chain seq x y z
N MET A 1 28.08 -0.80 14.30
CA MET A 1 27.62 -2.12 13.83
C MET A 1 26.25 -2.51 14.41
N THR A 2 25.88 -2.04 15.60
CA THR A 2 24.58 -2.29 16.28
C THR A 2 23.33 -1.80 15.53
N LEU A 3 23.43 -0.71 14.75
CA LEU A 3 22.29 -0.19 13.96
C LEU A 3 21.92 -1.11 12.79
N TRP A 4 22.91 -1.55 12.02
CA TRP A 4 22.69 -2.48 10.91
C TRP A 4 22.16 -3.83 11.37
N THR A 5 22.64 -4.34 12.50
CA THR A 5 22.10 -5.58 13.08
C THR A 5 20.65 -5.41 13.52
N GLY A 6 20.29 -4.27 14.12
CA GLY A 6 18.90 -3.96 14.49
C GLY A 6 17.99 -3.88 13.26
N PHE A 7 18.44 -3.19 12.21
CA PHE A 7 17.72 -3.08 10.95
C PHE A 7 17.46 -4.46 10.32
N ILE A 8 18.51 -5.27 10.16
CA ILE A 8 18.41 -6.62 9.59
C ILE A 8 17.47 -7.50 10.44
N ALA A 9 17.56 -7.43 11.77
CA ALA A 9 16.68 -8.18 12.65
C ALA A 9 15.20 -7.79 12.45
N CYS A 10 14.90 -6.49 12.38
CA CYS A 10 13.54 -6.00 12.10
C CYS A 10 13.05 -6.47 10.72
N THR A 11 13.88 -6.37 9.68
CA THR A 11 13.53 -6.83 8.33
C THR A 11 13.19 -8.32 8.32
N VAL A 12 14.02 -9.16 8.94
CA VAL A 12 13.77 -10.62 9.03
C VAL A 12 12.46 -10.91 9.77
N LEU A 13 12.19 -10.20 10.87
CA LEU A 13 10.96 -10.35 11.63
C LEU A 13 9.72 -9.95 10.81
N ILE A 14 9.78 -8.84 10.06
CA ILE A 14 8.70 -8.39 9.19
C ILE A 14 8.41 -9.44 8.11
N VAL A 15 9.45 -9.92 7.41
CA VAL A 15 9.31 -10.95 6.37
C VAL A 15 8.69 -12.23 6.92
N TYR A 16 9.21 -12.71 8.07
CA TYR A 16 8.68 -13.89 8.73
C TYR A 16 7.21 -13.73 9.15
N SER A 17 6.87 -12.58 9.71
CA SER A 17 5.52 -12.27 10.19
C SER A 17 4.53 -12.16 9.02
N GLY A 18 4.93 -11.48 7.94
CA GLY A 18 4.13 -11.35 6.72
C GLY A 18 3.77 -12.70 6.09
N MET A 19 4.74 -13.61 5.97
CA MET A 19 4.49 -14.97 5.44
C MET A 19 3.50 -15.77 6.28
N ASN A 20 3.57 -15.63 7.61
CA ASN A 20 2.66 -16.32 8.51
C ASN A 20 1.26 -15.69 8.51
N LEU A 21 1.16 -14.37 8.32
CA LEU A 21 -0.12 -13.67 8.30
C LEU A 21 -1.02 -14.12 7.14
N SER A 22 -0.43 -14.40 5.97
CA SER A 22 -1.17 -15.01 4.85
C SER A 22 -1.73 -16.39 5.21
N LYS A 23 -0.92 -17.26 5.84
CA LYS A 23 -1.36 -18.60 6.26
C LYS A 23 -2.48 -18.53 7.29
N TYR A 24 -2.38 -17.62 8.27
CA TYR A 24 -3.43 -17.44 9.27
C TYR A 24 -4.70 -16.84 8.66
N GLY A 25 -4.57 -15.97 7.64
CA GLY A 25 -5.69 -15.49 6.85
C GLY A 25 -6.47 -16.64 6.23
N ASP A 26 -5.80 -17.57 5.54
CA ASP A 26 -6.44 -18.74 4.93
C ASP A 26 -7.15 -19.63 5.96
N ILE A 27 -6.50 -19.90 7.09
CA ILE A 27 -7.10 -20.68 8.19
C ILE A 27 -8.34 -19.97 8.75
N LEU A 28 -8.29 -18.64 8.87
CA LEU A 28 -9.42 -17.85 9.35
C LEU A 28 -10.60 -17.91 8.36
N ALA A 29 -10.33 -17.91 7.05
CA ALA A 29 -11.35 -18.07 6.01
C ALA A 29 -12.09 -19.40 6.17
N GLU A 30 -11.33 -20.48 6.33
CA GLU A 30 -11.88 -21.82 6.49
C GLU A 30 -12.72 -21.97 7.76
N LYS A 31 -12.28 -21.37 8.87
CA LYS A 31 -12.99 -21.49 10.15
C LYS A 31 -14.20 -20.58 10.30
N THR A 32 -14.18 -19.40 9.68
CA THR A 32 -15.27 -18.42 9.78
C THR A 32 -16.33 -18.59 8.70
N GLY A 33 -16.07 -19.42 7.69
CA GLY A 33 -16.94 -19.57 6.52
C GLY A 33 -16.93 -18.34 5.60
N LEU A 34 -16.04 -17.36 5.83
CA LEU A 34 -15.83 -16.29 4.87
C LEU A 34 -15.25 -16.86 3.58
N SER A 35 -15.72 -16.33 2.44
CA SER A 35 -15.12 -16.66 1.15
C SER A 35 -13.62 -16.34 1.18
N ARG A 36 -12.79 -17.25 0.66
CA ARG A 36 -11.35 -17.02 0.46
C ARG A 36 -11.09 -15.73 -0.33
N THR A 37 -12.02 -15.33 -1.21
CA THR A 37 -11.96 -14.06 -1.93
C THR A 37 -12.07 -12.84 -1.00
N TRP A 38 -12.94 -12.87 0.01
CA TRP A 38 -13.10 -11.77 0.96
C TRP A 38 -11.85 -11.58 1.83
N ILE A 39 -11.28 -12.69 2.30
CA ILE A 39 -10.03 -12.69 3.08
C ILE A 39 -8.87 -12.20 2.20
N GLY A 40 -8.76 -12.73 0.98
CA GLY A 40 -7.72 -12.36 0.03
C GLY A 40 -7.79 -10.91 -0.45
N VAL A 41 -8.97 -10.28 -0.46
CA VAL A 41 -9.11 -8.87 -0.88
C VAL A 41 -8.97 -7.92 0.31
N VAL A 42 -9.68 -8.15 1.41
CA VAL A 42 -9.76 -7.17 2.51
C VAL A 42 -8.66 -7.39 3.54
N LEU A 43 -8.51 -8.63 4.03
CA LEU A 43 -7.53 -8.93 5.07
C LEU A 43 -6.12 -8.75 4.52
N MET A 44 -5.84 -9.29 3.33
CA MET A 44 -4.52 -9.18 2.72
C MET A 44 -4.17 -7.74 2.37
N ALA A 45 -5.10 -6.95 1.81
CA ALA A 45 -4.85 -5.53 1.56
C ALA A 45 -4.52 -4.77 2.85
N ALA A 46 -5.29 -4.99 3.93
CA ALA A 46 -5.04 -4.37 5.22
C ALA A 46 -3.69 -4.79 5.82
N VAL A 47 -3.34 -6.07 5.71
CA VAL A 47 -2.07 -6.64 6.16
C VAL A 47 -0.90 -6.02 5.41
N THR A 48 -0.98 -5.92 4.09
CA THR A 48 0.10 -5.41 3.26
C THR A 48 0.30 -3.91 3.41
N SER A 49 -0.74 -3.16 3.80
CA SER A 49 -0.69 -1.71 4.01
C SER A 49 -0.43 -1.29 5.47
N LEU A 50 -0.39 -2.25 6.40
CA LEU A 50 -0.13 -1.99 7.80
C LEU A 50 1.28 -1.42 8.03
N PRO A 51 2.35 -1.97 7.42
CA PRO A 51 3.70 -1.43 7.56
C PRO A 51 3.82 0.02 7.10
N GLU A 52 3.20 0.37 5.96
CA GLU A 52 3.16 1.72 5.42
C GLU A 52 2.39 2.65 6.35
N LEU A 53 1.25 2.21 6.90
CA LEU A 53 0.50 3.00 7.88
C LEU A 53 1.35 3.31 9.13
N ILE A 54 2.05 2.32 9.66
CA ILE A 54 2.93 2.51 10.83
C ILE A 54 4.12 3.41 10.49
N THR A 55 4.72 3.24 9.31
CA THR A 55 5.83 4.08 8.84
C THR A 55 5.38 5.52 8.65
N GLY A 56 4.21 5.73 8.05
CA GLY A 56 3.56 7.03 7.90
C GLY A 56 3.31 7.70 9.25
N ILE A 57 2.64 7.03 10.19
CA ILE A 57 2.40 7.55 11.55
C ILE A 57 3.72 7.87 12.24
N SER A 58 4.69 6.96 12.21
CA SER A 58 5.99 7.15 12.85
C SER A 58 6.73 8.36 12.26
N SER A 59 6.70 8.52 10.94
CA SER A 59 7.39 9.62 10.28
C SER A 59 6.84 10.99 10.68
N VAL A 60 5.52 11.09 10.87
CA VAL A 60 4.84 12.34 11.27
C VAL A 60 4.91 12.57 12.78
N ALA A 61 4.61 11.55 13.58
CA ALA A 61 4.42 11.67 15.03
C ALA A 61 5.69 11.47 15.86
N VAL A 62 6.66 10.70 15.36
CA VAL A 62 7.87 10.33 16.12
C VAL A 62 9.12 10.98 15.53
N VAL A 63 9.28 10.90 14.20
CA VAL A 63 10.47 11.41 13.50
C VAL A 63 10.35 12.89 13.14
N GLY A 64 9.12 13.38 12.92
CA GLY A 64 8.86 14.77 12.55
C GLY A 64 9.25 15.12 11.11
N VAL A 65 9.33 14.11 10.22
CA VAL A 65 9.70 14.27 8.80
C VAL A 65 8.59 13.69 7.92
N PRO A 66 7.53 14.47 7.63
CA PRO A 66 6.37 14.01 6.86
C PRO A 66 6.69 13.62 5.41
N GLU A 67 7.78 14.12 4.86
CA GLU A 67 8.26 13.77 3.51
C GLU A 67 8.55 12.27 3.38
N ILE A 68 8.92 11.61 4.48
CA ILE A 68 9.11 10.15 4.52
C ILE A 68 7.78 9.43 4.28
N ALA A 69 6.66 9.91 4.85
CA ALA A 69 5.34 9.32 4.59
C ALA A 69 4.96 9.44 3.11
N ALA A 70 5.18 10.60 2.50
CA ALA A 70 4.91 10.80 1.08
C ALA A 70 5.80 9.89 0.21
N GLY A 71 7.11 9.86 0.50
CA GLY A 71 8.07 9.01 -0.21
C GLY A 71 7.75 7.52 -0.08
N ASP A 72 7.30 7.06 1.09
CA ASP A 72 6.89 5.68 1.33
C ASP A 72 5.66 5.30 0.50
N VAL A 73 4.59 6.10 0.53
CA VAL A 73 3.35 5.83 -0.22
C VAL A 73 3.59 5.84 -1.73
N PHE A 74 4.18 6.91 -2.28
CA PHE A 74 4.42 7.00 -3.72
C PHE A 74 5.48 5.99 -4.19
N GLY A 75 6.52 5.78 -3.38
CA GLY A 75 7.56 4.79 -3.64
C GLY A 75 7.00 3.37 -3.68
N SER A 76 6.12 3.00 -2.74
CA SER A 76 5.43 1.70 -2.71
C SER A 76 4.56 1.51 -3.96
N CYS A 77 3.83 2.54 -4.42
CA CYS A 77 3.09 2.46 -5.68
C CYS A 77 4.00 2.16 -6.88
N VAL A 78 5.13 2.87 -7.02
CA VAL A 78 6.10 2.64 -8.11
C VAL A 78 6.71 1.25 -8.01
N PHE A 79 7.14 0.84 -6.82
CA PHE A 79 7.76 -0.45 -6.58
C PHE A 79 6.79 -1.61 -6.85
N ASN A 80 5.52 -1.47 -6.47
CA ASN A 80 4.48 -2.46 -6.79
C ASN A 80 4.25 -2.63 -8.29
N MET A 81 4.33 -1.55 -9.08
CA MET A 81 4.28 -1.65 -10.55
C MET A 81 5.51 -2.37 -11.12
N LEU A 82 6.69 -2.14 -10.55
CA LEU A 82 7.91 -2.87 -10.94
C LEU A 82 7.81 -4.36 -10.59
N ILE A 83 7.28 -4.72 -9.41
CA ILE A 83 7.01 -6.12 -9.05
C ILE A 83 6.10 -6.75 -10.10
N LEU A 84 5.01 -6.08 -10.48
CA LEU A 84 4.08 -6.60 -11.47
C LEU A 84 4.75 -6.81 -12.84
N ALA A 85 5.62 -5.90 -13.27
CA ALA A 85 6.40 -6.05 -14.49
C ALA A 85 7.38 -7.24 -14.43
N VAL A 86 8.06 -7.44 -13.29
CA VAL A 86 8.95 -8.58 -13.09
C VAL A 86 8.17 -9.90 -13.09
N LEU A 87 7.03 -9.93 -12.41
CA LEU A 87 6.15 -11.11 -12.39
C LEU A 87 5.60 -11.42 -13.78
N ASP A 88 5.25 -10.40 -14.58
CA ASP A 88 4.82 -10.57 -15.97
C ASP A 88 5.91 -11.20 -16.83
N ALA A 89 7.16 -10.73 -16.68
CA ALA A 89 8.32 -11.26 -17.40
C ALA A 89 8.63 -12.74 -17.09
N ILE A 90 8.32 -13.20 -15.87
CA ILE A 90 8.51 -14.59 -15.45
C ILE A 90 7.28 -15.46 -15.81
N SER A 91 6.12 -14.84 -16.01
CA SER A 91 4.87 -15.53 -16.28
C SER A 91 4.89 -16.20 -17.67
N ARG A 92 4.87 -17.54 -17.68
CA ARG A 92 4.73 -18.35 -18.90
C ARG A 92 3.43 -19.17 -18.85
N PRO A 93 2.77 -19.46 -19.99
CA PRO A 93 3.15 -19.10 -21.37
C PRO A 93 2.56 -17.77 -21.89
N MET A 94 1.76 -17.06 -21.09
CA MET A 94 1.09 -15.82 -21.49
C MET A 94 1.33 -14.70 -20.47
N PRO A 95 1.36 -13.43 -20.93
CA PRO A 95 1.45 -12.26 -20.05
C PRO A 95 0.37 -12.27 -18.97
N LEU A 96 0.72 -11.80 -17.77
CA LEU A 96 -0.20 -11.60 -16.65
C LEU A 96 -1.37 -10.73 -17.05
N TYR A 97 -1.14 -9.65 -17.79
CA TYR A 97 -2.19 -8.73 -18.22
C TYR A 97 -3.28 -9.40 -19.09
N THR A 98 -2.93 -10.46 -19.82
CA THR A 98 -3.89 -11.24 -20.63
C THR A 98 -4.76 -12.15 -19.76
N LYS A 99 -4.27 -12.57 -18.59
CA LYS A 99 -5.01 -13.40 -17.62
C LYS A 99 -5.77 -12.57 -16.57
N ALA A 100 -5.35 -11.32 -16.36
CA ALA A 100 -5.99 -10.44 -15.39
C ALA A 100 -7.43 -10.13 -15.82
N HIS A 101 -8.37 -10.30 -14.90
CA HIS A 101 -9.78 -10.06 -15.16
C HIS A 101 -10.05 -8.55 -15.34
N THR A 102 -10.83 -8.18 -16.37
CA THR A 102 -11.19 -6.78 -16.67
C THR A 102 -11.89 -6.06 -15.51
N GLY A 103 -12.44 -6.82 -14.56
CA GLY A 103 -13.01 -6.27 -13.31
C GLY A 103 -12.02 -5.46 -12.47
N HIS A 104 -10.71 -5.61 -12.65
CA HIS A 104 -9.71 -4.80 -11.95
C HIS A 104 -9.51 -3.39 -12.56
N VAL A 105 -10.07 -3.11 -13.74
CA VAL A 105 -9.95 -1.79 -14.41
C VAL A 105 -10.52 -0.68 -13.53
N LEU A 106 -11.64 -0.93 -12.84
CA LEU A 106 -12.24 0.06 -11.95
C LEU A 106 -11.30 0.39 -10.78
N SER A 107 -10.71 -0.63 -10.15
CA SER A 107 -9.74 -0.44 -9.06
C SER A 107 -8.48 0.29 -9.53
N ALA A 108 -7.97 -0.04 -10.72
CA ALA A 108 -6.83 0.65 -11.31
C ALA A 108 -7.15 2.13 -11.61
N GLY A 109 -8.33 2.40 -12.19
CA GLY A 109 -8.80 3.75 -12.46
C GLY A 109 -8.97 4.58 -11.17
N PHE A 110 -9.52 3.98 -10.12
CA PHE A 110 -9.64 4.62 -8.81
C PHE A 110 -8.26 4.92 -8.19
N GLY A 111 -7.31 3.99 -8.31
CA GLY A 111 -5.92 4.22 -7.89
C GLY A 111 -5.27 5.40 -8.63
N ILE A 112 -5.43 5.48 -9.96
CA ILE A 112 -4.93 6.61 -10.75
C ILE A 112 -5.57 7.93 -10.30
N LEU A 113 -6.89 7.92 -10.06
CA LEU A 113 -7.63 9.10 -9.63
C LEU A 113 -7.12 9.61 -8.26
N LEU A 114 -6.99 8.72 -7.26
CA LEU A 114 -6.50 9.10 -5.93
C LEU A 114 -5.06 9.60 -5.96
N ILE A 115 -4.16 8.93 -6.71
CA ILE A 115 -2.78 9.37 -6.87
C ILE A 115 -2.73 10.73 -7.58
N GLY A 116 -3.60 10.95 -8.58
CA GLY A 116 -3.72 12.23 -9.27
C GLY A 116 -4.16 13.36 -8.35
N VAL A 117 -5.15 13.14 -7.50
CA VAL A 117 -5.58 14.11 -6.47
C VAL A 117 -4.44 14.42 -5.51
N ALA A 118 -3.72 13.39 -5.04
CA ALA A 118 -2.58 13.59 -4.14
C ALA A 118 -1.47 14.41 -4.82
N ALA A 119 -1.19 14.15 -6.10
CA ALA A 119 -0.22 14.93 -6.88
C ALA A 119 -0.65 16.39 -7.05
N VAL A 120 -1.93 16.66 -7.34
CA VAL A 120 -2.46 18.04 -7.39
C VAL A 120 -2.26 18.75 -6.05
N GLY A 121 -2.50 18.07 -4.93
CA GLY A 121 -2.23 18.63 -3.60
C GLY A 121 -0.77 19.00 -3.38
N LEU A 122 0.16 18.21 -3.92
CA LEU A 122 1.60 18.52 -3.86
C LEU A 122 2.02 19.64 -4.80
N PHE A 123 1.39 19.80 -5.96
CA PHE A 123 1.70 20.90 -6.89
C PHE A 123 1.05 22.23 -6.49
N ALA A 124 -0.15 22.18 -5.89
CA ALA A 124 -0.94 23.36 -5.56
C ALA A 124 -0.83 23.76 -4.07
N GLN A 125 0.27 23.40 -3.40
CA GLN A 125 0.45 23.59 -1.94
C GLN A 125 0.07 24.99 -1.43
N GLU A 126 0.40 26.04 -2.18
CA GLU A 126 0.12 27.43 -1.78
C GLU A 126 -1.32 27.90 -2.11
N ALA A 127 -1.99 27.24 -3.04
CA ALA A 127 -3.32 27.62 -3.53
C ALA A 127 -4.46 26.85 -2.83
N MET A 128 -4.15 25.75 -2.14
CA MET A 128 -5.17 24.88 -1.55
C MET A 128 -5.47 25.31 -0.10
N PRO A 129 -6.71 25.72 0.20
CA PRO A 129 -7.07 26.09 1.57
C PRO A 129 -6.98 24.86 2.48
N ALA A 130 -6.44 25.06 3.67
CA ALA A 130 -6.50 24.09 4.76
C ALA A 130 -7.72 24.42 5.64
N ILE A 131 -8.43 23.38 6.08
CA ILE A 131 -9.48 23.51 7.10
C ILE A 131 -8.86 23.03 8.42
N GLY A 132 -8.42 23.99 9.24
CA GLY A 132 -7.63 23.68 10.43
C GLY A 132 -6.25 23.16 10.06
N TRP A 133 -5.93 21.93 10.47
CA TRP A 133 -4.67 21.23 10.19
C TRP A 133 -4.76 20.19 9.06
N ILE A 134 -5.92 20.06 8.41
CA ILE A 134 -6.14 19.10 7.31
C ILE A 134 -6.24 19.85 5.99
N GLY A 135 -5.43 19.44 5.01
CA GLY A 135 -5.47 19.99 3.65
C GLY A 135 -6.77 19.60 2.93
N SER A 136 -7.33 20.51 2.12
CA SER A 136 -8.53 20.25 1.32
C SER A 136 -8.41 19.01 0.41
N THR A 137 -7.21 18.68 -0.06
CA THR A 137 -6.93 17.44 -0.80
C THR A 137 -7.15 16.17 0.01
N SER A 138 -6.81 16.16 1.30
CA SER A 138 -7.02 15.00 2.17
C SER A 138 -8.52 14.72 2.35
N PHE A 139 -9.35 15.78 2.47
CA PHE A 139 -10.80 15.61 2.50
C PHE A 139 -11.34 15.03 1.20
N LEU A 140 -10.82 15.49 0.06
CA LEU A 140 -11.22 14.99 -1.25
C LEU A 140 -10.84 13.51 -1.43
N ILE A 141 -9.64 13.10 -0.99
CA ILE A 141 -9.19 11.69 -0.99
C ILE A 141 -10.08 10.81 -0.12
N ILE A 142 -10.56 11.30 1.04
CA ILE A 142 -11.45 10.54 1.93
C ILE A 142 -12.88 10.45 1.37
N ALA A 143 -13.32 11.46 0.61
CA ALA A 143 -14.68 11.54 0.09
C ALA A 143 -14.91 10.73 -1.20
N LEU A 144 -13.83 10.45 -1.94
CA LEU A 144 -13.83 9.62 -3.15
C LEU A 144 -13.83 8.14 -2.79
#